data_AF-A0A645GA79-F1
#
_entry.id   AF-A0A645GA79-F1
#
_cell.length_a   1.000
_cell.length_b   1.000
_cell.length_c   1.000
_cell.angle_alpha   90.00
_cell.angle_beta   90.00
_cell.angle_gamma   90.00
#
_symmetry.space_group_name_H-M   'P 1'
#
loop_
_entity.id
_entity.type
_entity.pdbx_description
1 polymer ?
#
loop_
_entity_poly.entity_id
_entity_poly.type
_entity_poly.pdbx_seq_one_letter_code
_entity_poly.pdbx_strand_id
1 'polypeptide(L)' 'MIIREVREPQTVLAMISMGIGITLIADSYAQMSWPGVVFRPLEERIPADLYIVYDQQQATPALEKLVAALTM' A
#
# COMPACT_ATOMS: atom_id res chain seq x y z
N MET A 1 19.68 4.82 -2.28
CA MET A 1 20.35 3.52 -2.53
C MET A 1 19.46 2.42 -1.98
N ILE A 2 19.07 1.45 -2.80
CA ILE A 2 18.29 0.28 -2.39
C ILE A 2 19.28 -0.84 -2.04
N ILE A 3 19.19 -1.39 -0.83
CA ILE A 3 20.12 -2.44 -0.34
C ILE A 3 19.55 -3.85 -0.60
N ARG A 4 18.23 -3.98 -0.68
CA ARG A 4 17.54 -5.25 -0.93
C ARG A 4 16.16 -5.00 -1.52
N GLU A 5 15.77 -5.90 -2.42
CA GLU A 5 14.43 -5.95 -3.00
C GLU A 5 13.72 -7.22 -2.52
N VAL A 6 12.44 -7.07 -2.18
CA VAL A 6 11.56 -8.14 -1.74
C VAL A 6 10.20 -7.90 -2.38
N ARG A 7 9.54 -8.95 -2.86
CA ARG A 7 8.31 -8.82 -3.66
C ARG A 7 7.09 -8.50 -2.79
N GLU A 8 6.96 -9.17 -1.65
CA GLU A 8 5.78 -9.03 -0.79
C GLU A 8 6.05 -8.05 0.37
N PRO A 9 5.21 -7.01 0.54
CA PRO A 9 5.38 -6.03 1.63
C PRO A 9 5.36 -6.64 3.04
N GLN A 10 4.63 -7.74 3.23
CA GLN A 10 4.60 -8.47 4.51
C GLN A 10 5.96 -9.06 4.87
N THR A 11 6.70 -9.57 3.88
CA THR A 11 8.05 -10.10 4.09
C THR A 11 9.01 -8.97 4.48
N VAL A 12 8.87 -7.79 3.86
CA VAL A 12 9.65 -6.61 4.25
C VAL A 12 9.37 -6.22 5.70
N LEU A 13 8.11 -6.17 6.12
CA LEU A 13 7.74 -5.82 7.49
C LEU A 13 8.22 -6.85 8.51
N ALA A 14 8.16 -8.14 8.18
CA ALA A 14 8.75 -9.20 9.01
C ALA A 14 10.26 -8.99 9.22
N MET A 15 10.99 -8.66 8.15
CA MET A 15 12.42 -8.35 8.24
C MET A 15 12.70 -7.13 9.14
N ILE A 16 11.90 -6.06 9.02
CA ILE A 16 12.04 -4.87 9.88
C ILE A 16 11.76 -5.22 11.34
N SER A 17 10.75 -6.06 11.62
CA SER A 17 10.47 -6.53 12.99
C SER A 17 11.63 -7.32 13.61
N MET A 18 12.46 -7.97 12.77
CA MET A 18 13.70 -8.64 13.17
C MET A 18 14.90 -7.68 13.29
N GLY A 19 14.69 -6.36 13.15
CA GLY A 19 15.75 -5.35 13.19
C GLY A 19 16.53 -5.20 11.88
N ILE A 20 16.04 -5.74 10.77
CA ILE A 20 16.74 -5.74 9.48
C ILE A 20 16.29 -4.55 8.64
N GLY A 21 16.93 -3.40 8.85
CA GLY A 21 16.81 -2.21 8.01
C GLY A 21 15.53 -1.40 8.20
N ILE A 22 15.24 -0.55 7.22
CA ILE A 22 14.05 0.31 7.15
C ILE A 22 13.50 0.31 5.71
N THR A 23 12.23 0.67 5.53
CA THR A 23 11.59 0.77 4.21
C THR A 23 10.67 1.98 4.14
N LEU A 24 10.35 2.39 2.92
CA LEU A 24 9.15 3.17 2.62
C LEU A 24 8.01 2.22 2.29
N ILE A 25 6.79 2.54 2.73
CA ILE A 25 5.60 1.71 2.53
C ILE A 25 4.35 2.59 2.51
N ALA A 26 3.27 2.11 1.86
CA ALA A 26 1.98 2.80 1.88
C ALA A 26 1.40 2.86 3.30
N ASP A 27 0.73 3.96 3.62
CA ASP A 27 0.17 4.25 4.94
C ASP A 27 -0.89 3.22 5.39
N SER A 28 -1.55 2.55 4.45
CA SER A 28 -2.51 1.48 4.73
C SER A 28 -1.91 0.32 5.55
N TYR A 29 -0.59 0.09 5.47
CA TYR A 29 0.08 -0.94 6.28
C TYR A 29 0.21 -0.56 7.75
N ALA A 30 0.18 0.74 8.09
CA ALA A 30 0.19 1.21 9.46
C ALA A 30 -1.15 0.96 10.18
N GLN A 31 -2.22 0.62 9.44
CA GLN A 31 -3.50 0.23 10.02
C GLN A 31 -3.48 -1.16 10.66
N MET A 32 -2.44 -1.96 10.38
CA MET A 32 -2.23 -3.28 10.99
C MET A 32 -1.19 -3.19 12.12
N SER A 33 -1.35 -4.01 13.16
CA SER A 33 -0.36 -4.10 14.23
C SER A 33 0.83 -4.97 13.81
N TRP A 34 2.02 -4.37 13.73
CA TRP A 34 3.29 -5.05 13.47
C TRP A 34 4.20 -4.94 14.71
N PRO A 35 4.33 -6.02 15.52
CA PRO A 35 5.18 -5.99 16.71
C PRO A 35 6.62 -5.59 16.36
N GLY A 36 7.19 -4.66 17.13
CA GLY A 36 8.56 -4.20 16.92
C GLY A 36 8.77 -3.25 15.72
N VAL A 37 7.70 -2.86 15.01
CA VAL A 37 7.78 -1.90 13.91
C VAL A 37 7.17 -0.56 14.33
N VAL A 38 7.89 0.54 14.04
CA VAL A 38 7.40 1.90 14.25
C VAL A 38 7.20 2.55 12.90
N PHE A 39 5.99 3.04 12.64
CA PHE A 39 5.67 3.84 11.46
C PHE A 39 5.91 5.31 11.75
N ARG A 40 6.59 6.00 10.83
CA ARG A 40 6.84 7.45 10.91
C ARG A 40 6.42 8.10 9.59
N PRO A 41 5.50 9.09 9.62
CA PRO A 41 5.15 9.82 8.40
C PRO A 41 6.35 10.61 7.88
N LEU A 42 6.44 10.73 6.56
CA LEU A 42 7.42 11.62 5.92
C LEU A 42 6.96 13.07 6.05
N GLU A 43 7.92 14.00 6.14
CA GLU A 43 7.63 15.45 6.12
C GLU A 43 6.99 15.86 4.78
N GLU A 44 7.54 15.36 3.67
CA GLU A 44 6.96 15.50 2.34
C GLU A 44 6.18 14.24 1.96
N ARG A 45 4.90 14.42 1.59
CA ARG A 45 4.05 13.31 1.18
C ARG A 45 4.41 12.86 -0.23
N ILE A 46 4.81 11.59 -0.36
CA ILE A 46 5.00 10.92 -1.65
C ILE A 46 3.67 10.21 -2.01
N PRO A 47 3.08 10.46 -3.19
CA PRO A 47 1.84 9.82 -3.60
C PRO A 47 2.03 8.31 -3.86
N ALA A 48 1.08 7.53 -3.37
CA ALA A 48 1.01 6.07 -3.52
C ALA A 48 -0.46 5.68 -3.74
N ASP A 49 -1.07 6.29 -4.76
CA ASP A 49 -2.51 6.19 -5.02
C ASP A 49 -2.91 4.81 -5.55
N LEU A 50 -4.14 4.40 -5.24
CA LEU A 50 -4.75 3.18 -5.73
C LEU A 50 -5.60 3.48 -6.96
N TYR A 51 -5.39 2.73 -8.05
CA TYR A 51 -6.10 2.91 -9.31
C TYR A 51 -6.99 1.71 -9.61
N ILE A 52 -8.16 1.99 -10.18
CA ILE A 52 -9.05 0.99 -10.78
C ILE A 52 -8.92 1.14 -12.29
N VAL A 53 -8.60 0.04 -12.97
CA VAL A 53 -8.50 0.00 -14.43
C VAL A 53 -9.56 -0.95 -14.96
N TYR A 54 -10.45 -0.45 -15.83
CA TYR A 54 -11.52 -1.24 -16.43
C TYR A 54 -11.86 -0.72 -17.82
N ASP A 55 -12.43 -1.59 -18.65
CA ASP A 55 -12.97 -1.21 -19.95
C ASP A 55 -14.37 -0.61 -19.78
N GLN A 56 -14.50 0.69 -20.07
CA GLN A 56 -15.77 1.40 -19.98
C GLN A 56 -16.82 0.85 -20.94
N GLN A 57 -16.42 0.31 -22.10
CA GLN A 57 -17.37 -0.22 -23.09
C GLN A 57 -18.02 -1.52 -22.64
N GLN A 58 -17.37 -2.24 -21.72
CA GLN A 58 -17.84 -3.51 -21.16
C GLN A 58 -18.31 -3.36 -19.71
N ALA A 59 -18.51 -2.11 -19.25
CA ALA A 59 -18.94 -1.87 -17.89
C ALA A 59 -20.34 -2.44 -17.65
N THR A 60 -20.45 -3.34 -16.68
CA THR A 60 -21.74 -3.84 -16.22
C THR A 60 -22.34 -2.89 -15.19
N PRO A 61 -23.67 -2.92 -14.96
CA PRO A 61 -24.28 -2.11 -13.89
C PRO A 61 -23.69 -2.40 -12.49
N ALA A 62 -23.15 -3.60 -12.26
CA ALA A 62 -22.46 -3.92 -11.01
C ALA A 62 -21.09 -3.21 -10.92
N LEU A 63 -20.34 -3.16 -12.02
CA LEU A 63 -19.06 -2.45 -12.07
C LEU A 63 -19.25 -0.93 -11.91
N GLU A 64 -20.25 -0.36 -12.58
CA GLU A 64 -20.58 1.06 -12.43
C GLU A 64 -20.91 1.43 -10.98
N LYS A 65 -21.71 0.60 -10.31
CA LYS A 65 -22.02 0.76 -8.87
C LYS A 65 -20.77 0.68 -8.01
N LEU A 66 -19.85 -0.25 -8.30
CA LEU A 66 -18.59 -0.37 -7.57
C LEU A 66 -17.70 0.86 -7.76
N VAL A 67 -17.52 1.31 -9.00
CA VAL A 67 -16.71 2.50 -9.31
C VAL A 67 -17.29 3.74 -8.63
N ALA A 68 -18.61 3.93 -8.70
CA ALA A 68 -19.27 5.04 -8.01
C ALA A 68 -19.07 4.97 -6.49
N ALA A 69 -19.16 3.78 -5.88
CA ALA A 69 -18.94 3.61 -4.44
C ALA A 69 -17.49 3.87 -4.00
N LEU A 70 -16.51 3.72 -4.89
CA LEU A 70 -15.09 3.88 -4.60
C LEU A 70 -14.53 5.27 -4.98
N THR A 71 -15.31 6.09 -5.69
CA THR A 71 -14.89 7.42 -6.19
C THR A 71 -15.72 8.59 -5.64
N MET A 72 -16.71 8.31 -4.78
CA MET A 72 -17.51 9.31 -4.05
C MET A 72 -16.84 9.82 -2.78
#